data_AF-A0A9E2ZXG6-F1
#
_entry.id   AF-A0A9E2ZXG6-F1
#
_cell.length_a   1.000
_cell.length_b   1.000
_cell.length_c   1.000
_cell.angle_alpha   90.00
_cell.angle_beta   90.00
_cell.angle_gamma   90.00
#
_symmetry.space_group_name_H-M   'P 1'
#
loop_
_entity.id
_entity.type
_entity.pdbx_description
1 polymer ?
#
loop_
_entity_poly.entity_id
_entity_poly.type
_entity_poly.pdbx_seq_one_letter_code
_entity_poly.pdbx_strand_id
1 'polypeptide(L)'
;MTDVVFSHHHPDHTVNAALFPAARIHDHWAEYLGDRWVERDADGVALGPSVRLLRTPGHTAEDISAVASTPDEVFACTHAWWNVDGPADDPLAWDAAALHASRQRLLAFATVIVPGHGPAFRPEASTPR
;
A
#
# COMPACT_ATOMS: atom_id res chain seq x y z
N MET A 1 -0.36 1.51 -19.28
CA MET A 1 -0.54 1.90 -17.86
C MET A 1 -1.58 3.00 -17.83
N THR A 2 -2.68 2.83 -17.09
CA THR A 2 -3.72 3.88 -16.93
C THR A 2 -3.66 4.56 -15.58
N ASP A 3 -3.15 3.86 -14.56
CA ASP A 3 -3.12 4.30 -13.18
C ASP A 3 -1.77 3.89 -12.55
N VAL A 4 -1.24 4.71 -11.66
CA VAL A 4 -0.03 4.50 -10.85
C VAL A 4 -0.41 4.82 -9.42
N VAL A 5 -0.04 3.94 -8.49
CA VAL A 5 -0.34 4.13 -7.06
C VAL A 5 0.98 4.29 -6.33
N PHE A 6 1.13 5.39 -5.60
CA PHE A 6 2.22 5.54 -4.63
C PHE A 6 1.75 4.99 -3.30
N SER A 7 2.39 3.93 -2.82
CA SER A 7 2.13 3.43 -1.47
C SER A 7 2.46 4.49 -0.42
N HIS A 8 3.54 5.24 -0.63
CA HIS A 8 3.98 6.43 0.13
C HIS A 8 5.05 7.17 -0.68
N HIS A 9 5.58 8.30 -0.18
CA HIS A 9 6.45 9.18 -0.96
C HIS A 9 7.96 8.96 -0.81
N HIS A 10 8.42 7.81 -0.33
CA HIS A 10 9.87 7.54 -0.39
C HIS A 10 10.35 7.41 -1.85
N PRO A 11 11.58 7.87 -2.17
CA PRO A 11 12.06 7.94 -3.56
C PRO A 11 12.13 6.59 -4.27
N ASP A 12 12.48 5.53 -3.57
CA ASP A 12 12.52 4.16 -4.07
C ASP A 12 11.12 3.60 -4.44
N HIS A 13 10.05 4.30 -4.05
CA HIS A 13 8.67 4.00 -4.42
C HIS A 13 8.08 4.96 -5.47
N THR A 14 8.72 6.10 -5.75
CA THR A 14 8.13 7.18 -6.59
C THR A 14 9.00 7.67 -7.74
N VAL A 15 10.31 7.40 -7.73
CA VAL A 15 11.29 8.01 -8.67
C VAL A 15 10.94 7.83 -10.16
N ASN A 16 10.23 6.75 -10.51
CA ASN A 16 9.88 6.42 -11.88
C ASN A 16 8.52 6.94 -12.35
N ALA A 17 7.83 7.77 -11.54
CA ALA A 17 6.51 8.32 -11.87
C ALA A 17 6.45 8.99 -13.25
N ALA A 18 7.51 9.73 -13.61
CA ALA A 18 7.59 10.48 -14.87
C ALA A 18 7.62 9.59 -16.13
N LEU A 19 7.83 8.27 -15.98
CA LEU A 19 7.75 7.32 -17.10
C LEU A 19 6.30 7.06 -17.56
N PHE A 20 5.30 7.51 -16.79
CA PHE A 20 3.88 7.25 -17.05
C PHE A 20 3.07 8.56 -17.22
N PRO A 21 3.40 9.42 -18.20
CA PRO A 21 2.83 10.77 -18.32
C PRO A 21 1.32 10.81 -18.59
N ALA A 22 0.73 9.71 -19.05
CA ALA A 22 -0.70 9.60 -19.33
C ALA A 22 -1.49 8.90 -18.21
N ALA A 23 -0.82 8.40 -17.17
CA ALA A 23 -1.49 7.69 -16.08
C ALA A 23 -2.08 8.67 -15.06
N ARG A 24 -3.18 8.26 -14.43
CA ARG A 24 -3.62 8.86 -13.16
C ARG A 24 -2.67 8.40 -12.08
N ILE A 25 -2.19 9.32 -11.26
CA ILE A 25 -1.40 8.99 -10.09
C ILE A 25 -2.30 9.10 -8.87
N HIS A 26 -2.24 8.11 -7.98
CA HIS A 26 -2.98 8.10 -6.73
C HIS A 26 -2.00 8.03 -5.56
N ASP A 27 -2.22 8.86 -4.56
CA ASP A 27 -1.57 8.77 -3.25
C ASP A 27 -2.65 8.80 -2.16
N HIS A 28 -2.25 9.12 -0.93
CA HIS A 28 -3.13 9.07 0.22
C HIS A 28 -4.22 10.15 0.29
N TRP A 29 -4.01 11.31 -0.33
CA TRP A 29 -4.90 12.48 -0.20
C TRP A 29 -5.44 13.00 -1.53
N ALA A 30 -5.02 12.42 -2.66
CA ALA A 30 -5.35 12.96 -3.96
C ALA A 30 -5.23 11.97 -5.12
N GLU A 31 -5.82 12.41 -6.23
CA GLU A 31 -5.53 11.92 -7.57
C GLU A 31 -4.89 13.04 -8.41
N TYR A 32 -3.94 12.66 -9.25
CA TYR A 32 -3.27 13.55 -10.19
C TYR A 32 -3.47 13.07 -11.62
N LEU A 33 -3.80 13.99 -12.54
CA LEU A 33 -3.89 13.69 -13.96
C LEU A 33 -3.34 14.86 -14.79
N GLY A 34 -2.14 14.68 -15.34
CA GLY A 34 -1.39 15.76 -15.96
C GLY A 34 -0.97 16.78 -14.91
N ASP A 35 -1.46 18.02 -15.05
CA ASP A 35 -1.24 19.14 -14.14
C ASP A 35 -2.36 19.32 -13.11
N ARG A 36 -3.38 18.47 -13.14
CA ARG A 36 -4.54 18.59 -12.24
C ARG A 36 -4.31 17.81 -10.95
N TRP A 37 -4.66 18.46 -9.85
CA TRP A 37 -4.76 17.87 -8.51
C TRP A 37 -6.23 17.81 -8.10
N VAL A 38 -6.69 16.64 -7.67
CA VAL A 38 -8.04 16.39 -7.18
C VAL A 38 -7.95 15.82 -5.78
N GLU A 39 -8.28 16.63 -4.77
CA GLU A 39 -8.33 16.20 -3.38
C GLU A 39 -9.32 15.04 -3.19
N ARG A 40 -8.83 13.94 -2.62
CA ARG A 40 -9.58 12.71 -2.38
C ARG A 40 -8.78 11.78 -1.47
N ASP A 41 -9.29 11.50 -0.28
CA ASP A 41 -8.72 10.46 0.59
C ASP A 41 -8.75 9.08 -0.10
N ALA A 42 -7.68 8.31 0.08
CA ALA A 42 -7.54 7.00 -0.55
C ALA A 42 -8.40 5.89 0.07
N ASP A 43 -8.86 6.01 1.31
CA ASP A 43 -9.52 4.89 2.01
C ASP A 43 -10.83 4.50 1.32
N GLY A 44 -10.88 3.26 0.82
CA GLY A 44 -12.06 2.71 0.16
C GLY A 44 -12.21 3.09 -1.31
N VAL A 45 -11.30 3.87 -1.89
CA VAL A 45 -11.34 4.22 -3.32
C VAL A 45 -11.24 2.95 -4.17
N ALA A 46 -12.22 2.72 -5.04
CA ALA A 46 -12.18 1.64 -6.01
C ALA A 46 -11.55 2.13 -7.32
N LEU A 47 -10.43 1.51 -7.73
CA LEU A 47 -9.80 1.76 -9.03
C LEU A 47 -10.38 0.87 -10.15
N GLY A 48 -11.08 -0.19 -9.75
CA GLY A 48 -11.80 -1.08 -10.63
C GLY A 48 -12.63 -2.09 -9.83
N PRO A 49 -13.29 -3.06 -10.49
CA PRO A 49 -14.17 -4.02 -9.83
C PRO A 49 -13.49 -4.87 -8.74
N SER A 50 -12.18 -5.09 -8.88
CA SER A 50 -11.39 -5.95 -8.00
C SER A 50 -10.18 -5.26 -7.36
N VAL A 51 -10.03 -3.94 -7.51
CA VAL A 51 -8.90 -3.19 -6.96
C VAL A 51 -9.40 -1.99 -6.16
N ARG A 52 -8.96 -1.90 -4.91
CA ARG A 52 -9.26 -0.78 -4.01
C ARG A 52 -8.03 -0.29 -3.27
N LEU A 53 -8.04 0.97 -2.87
CA LEU A 53 -7.04 1.57 -2.01
C LEU A 53 -7.55 1.62 -0.57
N LEU A 54 -6.66 1.43 0.39
CA LEU A 54 -6.93 1.58 1.82
C LEU A 54 -5.84 2.44 2.46
N ARG A 55 -6.20 3.29 3.40
CA ARG A 55 -5.23 3.97 4.27
C ARG A 55 -4.65 2.94 5.25
N THR A 56 -3.32 2.86 5.28
CA THR A 56 -2.57 1.93 6.14
C THR A 56 -1.37 2.63 6.77
N PRO A 57 -1.56 3.76 7.47
CA PRO A 57 -0.47 4.56 8.05
C PRO A 57 0.34 3.73 9.05
N GLY A 58 1.62 4.06 9.17
CA GLY A 58 2.48 3.47 10.18
C GLY A 58 3.97 3.63 9.87
N HIS A 59 4.42 3.06 8.75
CA HIS A 59 5.79 3.27 8.28
C HIS A 59 5.98 4.75 7.95
N THR A 60 5.02 5.32 7.22
CA THR A 60 4.79 6.76 7.09
C THR A 60 3.34 7.11 7.45
N ALA A 61 3.07 8.39 7.71
CA ALA A 61 1.69 8.87 7.82
C ALA A 61 0.92 8.78 6.48
N GLU A 62 1.63 8.70 5.36
CA GLU A 62 1.09 8.72 4.00
C GLU A 62 0.75 7.31 3.50
N ASP A 63 1.08 6.25 4.24
CA ASP A 63 0.96 4.90 3.69
C ASP A 63 -0.46 4.53 3.25
N ILE A 64 -0.54 3.96 2.05
CA ILE A 64 -1.70 3.26 1.52
C ILE A 64 -1.32 1.87 1.05
N SER A 65 -2.34 1.00 1.02
CA SER A 65 -2.23 -0.33 0.45
C SER A 65 -3.18 -0.48 -0.74
N ALA A 66 -2.67 -1.02 -1.84
CA ALA A 66 -3.50 -1.45 -2.95
C ALA A 66 -3.95 -2.89 -2.70
N VAL A 67 -5.25 -3.09 -2.54
CA VAL A 67 -5.87 -4.40 -2.34
C VAL A 67 -6.47 -4.87 -3.66
N ALA A 68 -5.95 -5.96 -4.18
CA ALA A 68 -6.42 -6.59 -5.41
C ALA A 68 -7.01 -7.98 -5.09
N SER A 69 -8.17 -8.30 -5.65
CA SER A 69 -8.81 -9.60 -5.44
C SER A 69 -9.00 -10.41 -6.72
N THR A 70 -8.90 -11.71 -6.57
CA THR A 70 -9.37 -12.72 -7.51
C THR A 70 -10.54 -13.48 -6.85
N PRO A 71 -11.19 -14.44 -7.52
CA PRO A 71 -12.17 -15.29 -6.87
C PRO A 71 -11.61 -16.09 -5.67
N ASP A 72 -10.30 -16.39 -5.68
CA ASP A 72 -9.68 -17.30 -4.72
C ASP A 72 -8.74 -16.60 -3.73
N GLU A 73 -8.22 -15.41 -4.08
CA GLU A 73 -7.16 -14.74 -3.33
C GLU A 73 -7.38 -13.23 -3.19
N VAL A 74 -6.83 -12.66 -2.12
CA VAL A 74 -6.78 -11.22 -1.87
C VAL A 74 -5.33 -10.83 -1.59
N PHE A 75 -4.78 -10.00 -2.46
CA PHE A 75 -3.43 -9.47 -2.41
C PHE A 75 -3.45 -8.09 -1.75
N ALA A 76 -2.55 -7.86 -0.80
CA ALA A 76 -2.27 -6.52 -0.28
C ALA A 76 -0.85 -6.09 -0.68
N CYS A 77 -0.74 -5.14 -1.61
CA CYS A 77 0.51 -4.47 -1.96
C CYS A 77 0.72 -3.30 -1.00
N THR A 78 1.72 -3.40 -0.13
CA THR A 78 1.86 -2.54 1.05
C THR A 78 3.31 -2.37 1.47
N HIS A 79 3.59 -1.32 2.24
CA HIS A 79 4.86 -1.16 2.97
C HIS A 79 4.73 -1.44 4.47
N ALA A 80 3.60 -2.00 4.92
CA ALA A 80 3.43 -2.37 6.33
C ALA A 80 4.45 -3.43 6.82
N TRP A 81 5.09 -4.15 5.90
CA TRP A 81 6.26 -5.00 6.16
C TRP A 81 7.34 -4.68 5.13
N TRP A 82 8.61 -4.69 5.57
CA TRP A 82 9.76 -4.58 4.66
C TRP A 82 9.85 -5.82 3.78
N ASN A 83 9.86 -7.00 4.41
CA ASN A 83 9.77 -8.31 3.77
C ASN A 83 9.33 -9.35 4.82
N VAL A 84 9.26 -10.62 4.41
CA VAL A 84 8.83 -11.72 5.28
C VAL A 84 9.76 -11.93 6.49
N ASP A 85 11.06 -11.67 6.34
CA ASP A 85 12.07 -11.80 7.40
C ASP A 85 12.41 -10.45 8.05
N GLY A 86 11.59 -9.43 7.80
CA GLY A 86 11.75 -8.08 8.33
C GLY A 86 11.57 -8.04 9.84
N PRO A 87 12.01 -6.96 10.50
CA PRO A 87 11.85 -6.83 11.94
C PRO A 87 10.36 -6.80 12.31
N ALA A 88 10.02 -7.47 13.41
CA ALA A 88 8.64 -7.46 13.93
C ALA A 88 8.21 -6.05 14.32
N ASP A 89 9.11 -5.27 14.92
CA ASP A 89 8.91 -3.84 15.14
C ASP A 89 9.77 -3.07 14.14
N ASP A 90 9.13 -2.27 13.28
CA ASP A 90 9.85 -1.46 12.30
C ASP A 90 10.58 -0.31 13.02
N PRO A 91 11.93 -0.30 13.02
CA PRO A 91 12.71 0.74 13.69
C PRO A 91 12.63 2.10 12.99
N LEU A 92 12.13 2.15 11.76
CA LEU A 92 11.96 3.35 10.94
C LEU A 92 10.50 3.81 10.84
N ALA A 93 9.57 3.14 11.53
CA ALA A 93 8.18 3.54 11.50
C ALA A 93 7.98 4.93 12.10
N TRP A 94 7.22 5.75 11.38
CA TRP A 94 6.72 7.03 11.88
C TRP A 94 5.83 6.86 13.12
N ASP A 95 4.95 5.87 13.10
CA ASP A 95 4.04 5.54 14.20
C ASP A 95 3.86 4.02 14.30
N ALA A 96 4.51 3.42 15.30
CA ALA A 96 4.47 1.98 15.53
C ALA A 96 3.06 1.46 15.88
N ALA A 97 2.25 2.24 16.60
CA ALA A 97 0.91 1.81 16.98
C ALA A 97 -0.04 1.85 15.77
N ALA A 98 0.08 2.88 14.92
CA ALA A 98 -0.64 2.93 13.66
C ALA A 98 -0.20 1.81 12.71
N LEU A 99 1.11 1.52 12.64
CA LEU A 99 1.63 0.41 11.85
C LEU A 99 1.04 -0.93 12.28
N HIS A 100 1.00 -1.20 13.59
CA HIS A 100 0.39 -2.43 14.10
C HIS A 100 -1.11 -2.50 13.77
N ALA A 101 -1.85 -1.40 13.93
CA ALA A 101 -3.27 -1.36 13.55
C ALA A 101 -3.47 -1.64 12.05
N SER A 102 -2.61 -1.07 11.18
CA SER A 102 -2.62 -1.29 9.73
C SER A 102 -2.33 -2.74 9.36
N ARG A 103 -1.32 -3.36 9.99
CA ARG A 103 -1.00 -4.78 9.80
C ARG A 103 -2.15 -5.68 10.22
N GLN A 104 -2.75 -5.43 11.38
CA GLN A 104 -3.92 -6.17 11.84
C GLN A 104 -5.10 -6.05 10.87
N ARG A 105 -5.36 -4.84 10.35
CA ARG A 105 -6.40 -4.60 9.35
C ARG A 105 -6.16 -5.43 8.09
N LEU A 106 -4.95 -5.43 7.54
CA LEU A 106 -4.61 -6.18 6.33
C LEU A 106 -4.68 -7.70 6.55
N LEU A 107 -4.13 -8.20 7.65
CA LEU A 107 -4.12 -9.63 7.99
C LEU A 107 -5.52 -10.20 8.25
N ALA A 108 -6.53 -9.36 8.50
CA ALA A 108 -7.90 -9.81 8.68
C ALA A 108 -8.55 -10.34 7.39
N PHE A 109 -8.00 -10.00 6.21
CA PHE A 109 -8.61 -10.39 4.93
C PHE A 109 -7.61 -10.77 3.83
N ALA A 110 -6.36 -10.33 3.89
CA ALA A 110 -5.38 -10.61 2.84
C ALA A 110 -4.89 -12.07 2.92
N THR A 111 -4.92 -12.77 1.79
CA THR A 111 -4.38 -14.14 1.65
C THR A 111 -2.93 -14.13 1.17
N VAL A 112 -2.49 -13.03 0.55
CA VAL A 112 -1.12 -12.80 0.09
C VAL A 112 -0.71 -11.36 0.41
N ILE A 113 0.46 -11.19 1.01
CA ILE A 113 1.09 -9.88 1.23
C ILE A 113 2.20 -9.70 0.20
N VAL A 114 2.20 -8.56 -0.48
CA VAL A 114 3.29 -8.10 -1.34
C VAL A 114 3.99 -6.96 -0.59
N PRO A 115 5.12 -7.22 0.08
CA PRO A 115 5.79 -6.24 0.95
C PRO A 115 6.60 -5.21 0.14
N GLY A 116 7.15 -4.21 0.82
CA GLY A 116 7.91 -3.13 0.19
C GLY A 116 9.22 -3.57 -0.47
N HIS A 117 9.92 -4.53 0.14
CA HIS A 117 11.30 -4.91 -0.17
C HIS A 117 11.55 -6.43 -0.09
N GLY A 118 10.79 -7.22 -0.83
CA GLY A 118 11.01 -8.67 -0.88
C GLY A 118 9.96 -9.41 -1.70
N PRO A 119 10.04 -10.75 -1.75
CA PRO A 119 9.02 -11.55 -2.41
C PRO A 119 7.68 -11.48 -1.66
N ALA A 120 6.60 -11.70 -2.41
CA ALA A 120 5.29 -11.89 -1.80
C ALA A 120 5.27 -13.13 -0.90
N PHE A 121 4.48 -13.09 0.17
CA PHE A 121 4.35 -14.19 1.13
C PHE A 121 2.90 -14.40 1.56
N ARG A 122 2.60 -15.61 2.05
CA ARG A 122 1.32 -15.91 2.68
C ARG A 122 1.44 -15.66 4.18
N PRO A 123 0.53 -14.89 4.79
CA PRO A 123 0.60 -14.64 6.22
C PRO A 123 0.29 -15.91 7.02
N GLU A 124 0.99 -16.06 8.14
CA GLU A 124 0.84 -17.15 9.11
C GLU A 124 0.51 -16.58 10.48
N ALA A 125 0.23 -17.45 11.47
CA ALA A 125 -0.05 -17.02 12.84
C ALA A 125 1.13 -16.24 13.48
N SER A 126 2.34 -16.51 13.02
CA SER A 126 3.60 -15.87 13.43
C SER A 126 3.88 -14.54 12.72
N THR A 127 3.13 -14.19 11.66
CA THR A 127 3.37 -12.93 10.93
C THR A 127 3.18 -11.74 11.88
N PRO A 128 4.17 -10.84 11.99
CA PRO A 128 4.10 -9.70 12.89
C PRO A 128 2.88 -8.84 12.61
N ARG A 129 2.19 -8.47 13.70
CA ARG A 129 1.01 -7.61 13.68
C ARG A 129 1.36 -6.18 13.97
#